data_AF-A0A946AV54-F1
#
_entry.id   AF-A0A946AV54-F1
#
_cell.length_a   1.000
_cell.length_b   1.000
_cell.length_c   1.000
_cell.angle_alpha   90.00
_cell.angle_beta   90.00
_cell.angle_gamma   90.00
#
_symmetry.space_group_name_H-M   'P 1'
#
loop_
_entity.id
_entity.type
_entity.pdbx_description
1 polymer ?
#
loop_
_entity_poly.entity_id
_entity_poly.type
_entity_poly.pdbx_seq_one_letter_code
_entity_poly.pdbx_strand_id
1 'polypeptide(L)' 'MFYKVQIIDAKGKLKKIFTSEMLSKRHWELFPDNIKKAEKEKNNKQNKNSFNTFKKGNFGVAGR' A
#
# COMPACT_ATOMS: atom_id res chain seq x y z
N MET A 1 -14.24 -4.20 -13.12
CA MET A 1 -13.23 -4.80 -14.01
C MET A 1 -11.93 -4.04 -13.81
N PHE A 2 -10.84 -4.68 -13.34
CA PHE A 2 -9.58 -4.00 -13.07
C PHE A 2 -8.68 -4.02 -14.30
N TYR A 3 -8.10 -2.87 -14.65
CA TYR A 3 -7.16 -2.75 -15.76
C TYR A 3 -5.72 -2.67 -15.24
N LYS A 4 -4.76 -3.16 -16.02
CA LYS A 4 -3.34 -3.03 -15.72
C LYS A 4 -2.96 -1.54 -15.66
N VAL A 5 -2.35 -1.10 -14.58
CA VAL A 5 -1.90 0.29 -14.39
C VAL A 5 -0.37 0.32 -14.42
N GLN A 6 0.19 1.23 -15.21
CA GLN A 6 1.63 1.46 -15.26
C GLN A 6 1.92 2.84 -14.67
N ILE A 7 2.80 2.88 -13.67
CA ILE A 7 3.29 4.14 -13.11
C ILE A 7 4.61 4.46 -13.80
N ILE A 8 4.62 5.61 -14.44
CA ILE A 8 5.76 6.16 -15.15
C ILE A 8 6.32 7.31 -14.30
N ASP A 9 7.64 7.42 -14.27
CA ASP A 9 8.33 8.55 -13.65
C ASP A 9 8.20 9.81 -14.52
N ALA A 10 8.47 10.99 -13.97
CA ALA A 10 8.39 12.27 -14.71
C ALA A 10 9.30 12.29 -15.96
N LYS A 11 10.33 11.44 -15.99
CA LYS A 11 11.26 11.25 -17.12
C LYS A 11 10.79 10.21 -18.14
N GLY A 12 9.56 9.72 -18.05
CA GLY A 12 9.02 8.71 -18.99
C GLY A 12 9.48 7.27 -18.72
N LYS A 13 10.25 7.03 -17.66
CA LYS A 13 10.74 5.68 -17.30
C LYS A 13 9.70 4.92 -16.50
N LEU A 14 9.49 3.65 -16.85
CA LEU A 14 8.60 2.77 -16.11
C LEU A 14 9.12 2.54 -14.68
N LYS A 15 8.32 2.94 -13.68
CA LYS A 15 8.68 2.79 -12.26
C LYS A 15 8.02 1.57 -11.64
N LYS A 16 6.76 1.29 -11.98
CA LYS A 16 6.02 0.17 -11.42
C LYS A 16 4.86 -0.24 -12.31
N ILE A 17 4.50 -1.52 -12.27
CA ILE A 17 3.32 -2.07 -12.92
C ILE A 17 2.43 -2.71 -11.86
N PHE A 18 1.15 -2.39 -11.90
CA PHE A 18 0.10 -3.06 -11.14
C PHE A 18 -0.75 -3.89 -12.10
N THR A 19 -0.77 -5.20 -11.89
CA THR A 19 -1.61 -6.11 -12.66
C THR A 19 -3.07 -6.03 -12.21
N SER A 20 -3.97 -6.45 -13.08
CA SER A 20 -5.41 -6.57 -12.76
C SER A 20 -5.63 -7.42 -11.50
N GLU A 21 -4.88 -8.50 -11.35
CA GLU A 21 -4.94 -9.42 -10.21
C GLU A 21 -4.49 -8.77 -8.89
N MET A 22 -3.40 -7.98 -8.91
CA MET A 22 -2.98 -7.22 -7.73
C MET A 22 -4.02 -6.20 -7.29
N LEU A 23 -4.67 -5.55 -8.26
CA LEU A 23 -5.69 -4.55 -8.00
C LEU A 23 -6.98 -5.18 -7.49
N SER A 24 -7.40 -6.33 -8.05
CA SER A 24 -8.58 -7.05 -7.59
C SER A 24 -8.39 -7.57 -6.18
N LYS A 25 -7.24 -8.16 -5.87
CA LYS A 25 -6.91 -8.65 -4.52
C LYS A 25 -6.94 -7.50 -3.50
N ARG A 26 -6.24 -6.39 -3.78
CA ARG A 26 -6.24 -5.22 -2.89
C ARG A 26 -7.65 -4.64 -2.72
N HIS A 27 -8.43 -4.58 -3.79
CA HIS A 27 -9.81 -4.10 -3.72
C HIS A 27 -10.63 -4.94 -2.75
N TRP A 28 -10.61 -6.27 -2.89
CA TRP A 28 -11.35 -7.18 -2.02
C TRP A 28 -10.85 -7.17 -0.57
N GLU A 29 -9.53 -7.04 -0.33
CA GLU A 29 -8.95 -6.95 1.01
C GLU A 29 -9.38 -5.68 1.78
N LEU A 30 -9.69 -4.60 1.07
CA LEU A 30 -10.12 -3.34 1.67
C LEU A 30 -11.61 -3.31 2.04
N PHE A 31 -12.38 -4.35 1.70
CA PHE A 31 -13.78 -4.41 2.11
C PHE A 31 -13.91 -4.67 3.61
N PRO A 32 -14.79 -3.93 4.30
CA PRO A 32 -15.01 -4.09 5.75
C PRO A 32 -15.27 -5.53 6.19
N ASP A 33 -15.95 -6.32 5.35
CA ASP A 33 -16.32 -7.71 5.65
C ASP A 33 -15.12 -8.67 5.64
N ASN A 34 -14.06 -8.34 4.90
CA ASN A 34 -12.81 -9.09 4.87
C ASN A 34 -11.82 -8.59 5.92
N ILE A 35 -11.83 -7.28 6.24
CA ILE A 35 -11.01 -6.70 7.32
C ILE A 35 -11.35 -7.35 8.66
N LYS A 36 -12.64 -7.51 8.97
CA LYS A 36 -13.11 -8.15 10.21
C LYS A 36 -12.65 -9.62 10.35
N LYS A 37 -12.42 -10.32 9.24
CA LYS A 37 -11.88 -11.69 9.24
C LYS A 37 -10.36 -11.68 9.43
N ALA A 38 -9.66 -10.76 8.77
CA ALA A 38 -8.21 -10.62 8.90
C ALA A 38 -7.76 -10.18 10.30
N GLU A 39 -8.53 -9.36 11.02
CA GLU A 39 -8.21 -8.98 12.41
C GLU A 39 -8.30 -10.17 13.37
N LYS A 40 -9.26 -11.09 13.16
CA LYS A 40 -9.36 -12.31 13.98
C LYS A 40 -8.16 -13.25 13.77
N GLU A 41 -7.60 -13.30 12.56
CA GLU A 41 -6.42 -14.13 12.26
C GLU A 41 -5.08 -13.47 12.69
N LYS A 42 -4.98 -12.14 12.66
CA LYS A 42 -3.74 -11.42 13.02
C LYS A 42 -3.39 -11.50 14.51
N ASN A 43 -4.37 -11.76 15.38
CA ASN A 43 -4.10 -12.00 16.81
C ASN A 43 -3.34 -13.32 17.06
N ASN A 44 -3.20 -14.20 16.06
CA ASN A 44 -2.53 -15.49 16.21
C ASN A 44 -1.16 -15.58 15.50
N LYS A 45 -0.74 -14.54 14.77
CA LYS A 45 0.55 -14.49 14.07
C LYS A 45 1.23 -13.14 14.27
N GLN A 46 1.54 -12.83 15.52
CA GLN A 46 2.62 -11.89 15.83
C GLN A 46 3.95 -12.56 15.48
N ASN A 47 4.36 -12.51 14.22
CA ASN A 47 5.78 -12.57 13.92
C ASN A 47 6.17 -11.43 12.98
N LYS A 48 7.19 -10.72 13.43
CA LYS A 48 7.70 -9.42 13.01
C LYS A 48 7.85 -9.30 11.49
N ASN A 49 7.39 -8.19 10.93
CA ASN A 49 8.19 -7.47 9.93
C ASN A 49 7.84 -5.98 9.98
N SER A 50 8.80 -5.22 10.50
CA SER A 50 8.82 -3.76 10.58
C SER A 50 8.92 -3.16 9.18
N PHE A 51 7.80 -2.67 8.64
CA PHE A 51 7.80 -1.83 7.45
C PHE A 51 7.02 -0.55 7.72
N ASN A 52 7.52 0.28 8.63
CA ASN A 52 7.10 1.67 8.78
C ASN A 52 8.23 2.51 9.38
N THR A 53 9.24 2.80 8.56
CA THR A 53 10.25 3.84 8.86
C THR A 53 10.33 4.84 7.71
N PHE A 54 9.18 5.28 7.19
CA PHE A 54 9.13 6.36 6.21
C PHE A 54 7.96 7.30 6.52
N LYS A 55 8.04 8.01 7.65
CA LYS A 55 7.35 9.30 7.83
C LYS A 55 7.91 10.08 9.02
N LYS A 56 9.07 10.72 8.82
CA LYS A 56 9.39 11.98 9.50
C LYS A 56 10.35 12.80 8.63
N GLY A 57 9.84 13.20 7.45
CA GLY A 57 10.43 14.33 6.73
C GLY A 57 9.95 15.60 7.43
N ASN A 58 10.87 16.29 8.10
CA ASN A 58 10.66 17.62 8.64
C ASN A 58 10.24 18.56 7.50
N PHE A 59 8.96 18.91 7.44
CA PHE A 59 8.49 20.13 6.81
C PHE A 59 8.04 21.05 7.93
N GLY A 60 8.85 22.07 8.22
CA GLY A 60 8.61 22.99 9.32
C GLY A 60 9.62 24.13 9.39
N VAL A 61 9.52 25.04 8.41
CA VAL A 61 9.75 26.49 8.53
C VAL A 61 11.19 26.97 8.82
N ALA A 62 11.88 27.34 7.73
CA ALA A 62 12.76 28.50 7.75
C ALA A 62 11.89 29.77 7.64
N GLY A 63 12.12 30.76 8.49
CA GLY A 63 11.60 32.13 8.28
C GLY A 63 11.05 32.83 9.52
N ARG A 64 11.93 33.29 10.41
CA ARG A 64 12.17 34.70 10.77
C ARG A 64 13.06 34.78 11.99
#